data_AF-A0A956GA20-F1
#
_entry.id   AF-A0A956GA20-F1
#
_cell.length_a   1.000
_cell.length_b   1.000
_cell.length_c   1.000
_cell.angle_alpha   90.00
_cell.angle_beta   90.00
_cell.angle_gamma   90.00
#
_symmetry.space_group_name_H-M   'P 1'
#
loop_
_entity.id
_entity.type
_entity.pdbx_description
1 polymer ?
#
loop_
_entity_poly.entity_id
_entity_poly.type
_entity_poly.pdbx_seq_one_letter_code
_entity_poly.pdbx_strand_id
1 'polypeptide(L)'
;MIVAPPMNARARAKRLALVLAGLTLALAAAACSDSSSRSGSDGAPKDTGSAERAAVAEGGPGGDAPVSRPDVRRDGSSPNADSTRDAPVVTDLAPAPEGGTCAPVVAKASPDAWAMRHPSAGFGGIVTQNSGGHQDVFLLSPTKQFRIGARLDWGGTVVFFGISADPASNVIDANDPGRELQIAIYDPDRNRQGCAYNATCASSSATCGNSITFLGWNPVQGGDECQHGAPVTQHGQSGDALRLVIKPLQWNPDWNAPDCRKSACGASGVPVDVTYTFELRYVREHVVEVMTQVQSAETIDHAPTRQELPTLYVSNGKGGPDLPLLLDAAGNAVALNTPANDGFLTGAFVSPRPWVSWQNAARNYGVGLAMDQGITNWDGWRGDGNNAPYFHNVRARITFGLRKQGLVRGLSYLALGGFSTVAAELDAVLRKRPPFGTLDAPAWSATTQYTAGQPLALAGWVLDTTKNNRVFAAIDGTVVKELTVGAARPDVCAVYPAYAGCPSVGFSGSISTANLGSCPRLLTVTARDVDGNETVIGERRLVAR
;
A
#
# COMPACT_ATOMS: atom_id res chain seq x y z
N MET A 1 15.02 55.73 37.98
CA MET A 1 16.37 56.16 37.57
C MET A 1 16.68 55.45 36.27
N ILE A 2 16.53 56.09 35.10
CA ILE A 2 17.37 57.15 34.52
C ILE A 2 18.59 56.55 33.77
N VAL A 3 18.42 56.49 32.44
CA VAL A 3 19.40 56.78 31.36
C VAL A 3 20.55 55.78 31.09
N ALA A 4 20.57 55.33 29.84
CA ALA A 4 21.75 55.09 29.00
C ALA A 4 21.68 56.07 27.79
N PRO A 5 22.68 56.21 26.90
CA PRO A 5 24.10 55.81 26.90
C PRO A 5 25.01 57.08 26.79
N PRO A 6 26.20 57.14 26.10
CA PRO A 6 26.29 57.03 24.62
C PRO A 6 27.59 56.38 24.04
N MET A 7 27.63 56.29 22.71
CA MET A 7 28.71 55.79 21.84
C MET A 7 29.86 56.79 21.60
N ASN A 8 31.03 56.31 21.15
CA ASN A 8 31.93 56.87 20.09
C ASN A 8 33.33 56.20 20.14
N ALA A 9 34.21 56.20 19.11
CA ALA A 9 34.08 56.25 17.65
C ALA A 9 35.47 56.04 16.96
N ARG A 10 35.47 55.52 15.72
CA ARG A 10 36.42 55.80 14.60
C ARG A 10 37.93 55.45 14.68
N ALA A 11 38.29 54.46 13.84
CA ALA A 11 39.06 54.58 12.58
C ALA A 11 40.62 54.66 12.52
N ARG A 12 41.17 53.75 11.69
CA ARG A 12 42.29 53.85 10.69
C ARG A 12 42.21 52.55 9.85
N ALA A 13 42.18 52.44 8.52
CA ALA A 13 42.68 53.22 7.37
C ALA A 13 44.23 53.27 7.29
N LYS A 14 44.93 52.97 6.18
CA LYS A 14 44.59 52.50 4.81
C LYS A 14 45.92 52.14 4.06
N ARG A 15 45.86 51.76 2.77
CA ARG A 15 46.97 51.65 1.76
C ARG A 15 47.73 50.29 1.72
N LEU A 16 48.21 49.78 0.58
CA LEU A 16 48.18 50.17 -0.86
C LEU A 16 48.21 48.85 -1.69
N ALA A 17 47.43 48.57 -2.75
CA ALA A 17 47.36 49.17 -4.11
C ALA A 17 48.67 48.99 -4.95
N LEU A 18 48.69 48.77 -6.27
CA LEU A 18 47.67 48.62 -7.37
C LEU A 18 48.43 48.33 -8.71
N VAL A 19 47.74 48.32 -9.87
CA VAL A 19 48.21 48.69 -11.25
C VAL A 19 48.80 47.55 -12.13
N LEU A 20 48.42 47.33 -13.42
CA LEU A 20 47.23 47.69 -14.23
C LEU A 20 47.26 47.02 -15.63
N ALA A 21 46.08 46.87 -16.25
CA ALA A 21 45.75 46.98 -17.70
C ALA A 21 46.51 46.17 -18.80
N GLY A 22 45.90 45.81 -19.94
CA GLY A 22 44.52 45.94 -20.43
C GLY A 22 44.47 46.30 -21.95
N LEU A 23 43.39 45.98 -22.68
CA LEU A 23 42.73 46.82 -23.71
C LEU A 23 41.53 46.13 -24.40
N THR A 24 40.72 46.93 -25.11
CA THR A 24 39.46 46.65 -25.80
C THR A 24 39.60 46.59 -27.34
N LEU A 25 38.64 46.01 -28.09
CA LEU A 25 37.61 46.74 -28.88
C LEU A 25 36.78 45.89 -29.90
N ALA A 26 35.46 46.12 -29.94
CA ALA A 26 34.49 46.20 -31.08
C ALA A 26 34.26 45.12 -32.18
N LEU A 27 32.95 44.87 -32.40
CA LEU A 27 32.14 44.72 -33.64
C LEU A 27 32.55 43.73 -34.77
N ALA A 28 31.58 42.90 -35.20
CA ALA A 28 30.71 43.21 -36.36
C ALA A 28 29.64 42.12 -36.61
N ALA A 29 28.53 42.49 -37.26
CA ALA A 29 27.52 41.55 -37.78
C ALA A 29 27.75 41.27 -39.27
N ALA A 30 27.23 40.16 -39.79
CA ALA A 30 27.12 39.90 -41.22
C ALA A 30 25.79 39.21 -41.55
N ALA A 31 25.12 39.67 -42.61
CA ALA A 31 23.90 39.09 -43.16
C ALA A 31 23.95 39.18 -44.69
N CYS A 32 23.47 38.12 -45.35
CA CYS A 32 22.98 38.06 -46.73
C CYS A 32 21.80 37.07 -46.68
N SER A 33 20.57 37.34 -47.16
CA SER A 33 20.16 37.53 -48.57
C SER A 33 20.66 36.39 -49.50
N ASP A 34 19.84 35.74 -50.33
CA ASP A 34 18.68 36.26 -51.05
C ASP A 34 17.59 35.19 -51.35
N SER A 35 16.54 35.64 -52.01
CA SER A 35 15.30 34.96 -52.40
C SER A 35 15.41 34.02 -53.62
N SER A 36 14.52 33.01 -53.70
CA SER A 36 13.65 32.75 -54.88
C SER A 36 12.88 31.39 -54.89
N SER A 37 11.57 31.48 -55.14
CA SER A 37 10.69 30.59 -55.94
C SER A 37 10.68 29.04 -55.89
N ARG A 38 9.46 28.51 -55.69
CA ARG A 38 8.73 27.48 -56.51
C ARG A 38 8.96 25.96 -56.35
N SER A 39 7.97 25.34 -55.68
CA SER A 39 7.08 24.23 -56.12
C SER A 39 7.59 22.82 -56.48
N GLY A 40 6.96 21.82 -55.84
CA GLY A 40 6.95 20.39 -56.20
C GLY A 40 7.81 19.52 -55.28
N SER A 41 7.42 18.31 -54.86
CA SER A 41 6.14 17.59 -54.98
C SER A 41 6.05 16.44 -53.94
N ASP A 42 4.91 15.75 -53.93
CA ASP A 42 4.70 14.35 -53.47
C ASP A 42 4.35 14.04 -52.00
N GLY A 43 3.17 13.44 -51.83
CA GLY A 43 3.15 12.05 -51.37
C GLY A 43 2.73 11.74 -49.93
N ALA A 44 1.68 12.36 -49.38
CA ALA A 44 1.00 11.82 -48.18
C ALA A 44 -0.16 10.89 -48.56
N PRO A 45 -0.23 9.69 -47.98
CA PRO A 45 -1.48 9.35 -47.29
C PRO A 45 -1.29 8.60 -45.96
N LYS A 46 -2.10 9.01 -44.98
CA LYS A 46 -2.71 8.20 -43.90
C LYS A 46 -1.81 7.25 -43.09
N ASP A 47 -1.80 7.45 -41.78
CA ASP A 47 -2.10 6.30 -40.91
C ASP A 47 -2.98 6.70 -39.72
N THR A 48 -3.81 5.75 -39.28
CA THR A 48 -4.87 5.96 -38.28
C THR A 48 -4.46 5.48 -36.90
N GLY A 49 -4.79 6.24 -35.85
CA GLY A 49 -4.41 5.91 -34.47
C GLY A 49 -5.07 4.65 -33.92
N SER A 50 -4.55 4.17 -32.78
CA SER A 50 -5.19 3.12 -31.99
C SER A 50 -4.93 3.33 -30.50
N ALA A 51 -6.01 3.35 -29.72
CA ALA A 51 -5.98 3.23 -28.27
C ALA A 51 -6.25 1.76 -27.92
N GLU A 52 -5.51 1.20 -26.96
CA GLU A 52 -5.58 -0.22 -26.67
C GLU A 52 -6.44 -0.50 -25.42
N ARG A 53 -7.60 -1.14 -25.63
CA ARG A 53 -8.41 -1.76 -24.58
C ARG A 53 -8.12 -3.26 -24.57
N ALA A 54 -7.79 -3.82 -23.41
CA ALA A 54 -7.59 -5.26 -23.24
C ALA A 54 -8.93 -6.00 -23.06
N ALA A 55 -9.10 -7.13 -23.74
CA ALA A 55 -10.20 -8.07 -23.50
C ALA A 55 -9.79 -9.54 -23.77
N VAL A 56 -9.93 -10.35 -22.73
CA VAL A 56 -10.30 -11.79 -22.63
C VAL A 56 -10.25 -12.66 -23.90
N ALA A 57 -9.64 -13.85 -23.78
CA ALA A 57 -9.90 -15.00 -24.65
C ALA A 57 -9.91 -16.34 -23.88
N GLU A 58 -10.84 -17.22 -24.23
CA GLU A 58 -11.02 -18.61 -23.77
C GLU A 58 -11.37 -19.47 -25.01
N GLY A 59 -10.89 -20.72 -25.09
CA GLY A 59 -11.31 -21.72 -26.10
C GLY A 59 -10.30 -22.11 -27.20
N GLY A 60 -9.85 -23.38 -27.17
CA GLY A 60 -9.19 -24.09 -28.29
C GLY A 60 -10.20 -24.83 -29.19
N PRO A 61 -9.89 -25.98 -29.88
CA PRO A 61 -8.72 -26.88 -29.72
C PRO A 61 -8.09 -27.49 -31.03
N GLY A 62 -7.08 -28.38 -30.86
CA GLY A 62 -6.42 -29.25 -31.89
C GLY A 62 -5.17 -28.64 -32.54
N GLY A 63 -4.08 -29.32 -32.97
CA GLY A 63 -3.63 -30.72 -32.94
C GLY A 63 -2.43 -30.89 -33.93
N ASP A 64 -1.49 -31.85 -33.84
CA ASP A 64 -1.22 -32.82 -32.77
C ASP A 64 0.18 -33.51 -32.87
N ALA A 65 0.64 -34.13 -31.76
CA ALA A 65 1.62 -35.23 -31.66
C ALA A 65 3.13 -34.99 -32.06
N PRO A 66 4.07 -35.97 -31.85
CA PRO A 66 4.97 -35.88 -30.69
C PRO A 66 6.49 -36.09 -30.98
N VAL A 67 7.37 -35.68 -30.05
CA VAL A 67 8.82 -36.02 -30.09
C VAL A 67 9.33 -36.57 -28.76
N SER A 68 10.19 -37.58 -28.87
CA SER A 68 10.59 -38.57 -27.86
C SER A 68 11.46 -38.06 -26.70
N ARG A 69 11.35 -38.74 -25.54
CA ARG A 69 12.32 -38.71 -24.45
C ARG A 69 13.49 -39.69 -24.70
N PRO A 70 14.70 -39.43 -24.17
CA PRO A 70 15.62 -40.48 -23.75
C PRO A 70 15.39 -40.89 -22.28
N ASP A 71 15.70 -42.15 -21.99
CA ASP A 71 15.53 -42.82 -20.69
C ASP A 71 16.85 -42.78 -19.89
N VAL A 72 16.79 -42.45 -18.60
CA VAL A 72 17.95 -42.56 -17.68
C VAL A 72 17.48 -43.17 -16.36
N ARG A 73 18.17 -44.23 -15.95
CA ARG A 73 17.80 -45.10 -14.83
C ARG A 73 18.08 -44.47 -13.46
N ARG A 74 17.34 -44.95 -12.46
CA ARG A 74 17.58 -44.75 -11.03
C ARG A 74 18.99 -45.22 -10.63
N ASP A 75 19.67 -44.49 -9.75
CA ASP A 75 19.76 -44.89 -8.33
C ASP A 75 20.17 -43.71 -7.44
N GLY A 76 19.86 -43.75 -6.14
CA GLY A 76 20.25 -42.70 -5.18
C GLY A 76 19.14 -42.28 -4.21
N SER A 77 19.05 -42.99 -3.08
CA SER A 77 18.11 -42.70 -1.99
C SER A 77 18.38 -41.39 -1.26
N SER A 78 17.34 -40.58 -1.05
CA SER A 78 17.28 -39.57 0.02
C SER A 78 15.86 -39.60 0.63
N PRO A 79 15.69 -39.50 1.95
CA PRO A 79 14.42 -39.82 2.60
C PRO A 79 13.36 -38.72 2.35
N ASN A 80 12.13 -39.16 2.09
CA ASN A 80 10.97 -38.26 2.08
C ASN A 80 10.84 -37.59 3.45
N ALA A 81 10.93 -36.26 3.48
CA ALA A 81 10.23 -35.48 4.48
C ALA A 81 8.75 -35.50 4.11
N ASP A 82 8.03 -36.48 4.64
CA ASP A 82 6.58 -36.57 4.49
C ASP A 82 5.93 -35.36 5.14
N SER A 83 5.32 -34.50 4.34
CA SER A 83 4.65 -33.28 4.79
C SER A 83 3.12 -33.42 4.76
N THR A 84 2.59 -34.59 5.11
CA THR A 84 1.24 -34.69 5.65
C THR A 84 1.19 -33.96 7.00
N ARG A 85 1.08 -32.63 6.96
CA ARG A 85 0.72 -31.83 8.13
C ARG A 85 -0.68 -32.25 8.56
N ASP A 86 -0.79 -32.87 9.74
CA ASP A 86 -2.03 -33.43 10.24
C ASP A 86 -3.19 -32.43 10.16
N ALA A 87 -4.12 -32.72 9.25
CA ALA A 87 -5.43 -32.08 9.28
C ALA A 87 -6.12 -32.49 10.59
N PRO A 88 -6.82 -31.58 11.29
CA PRO A 88 -7.64 -31.98 12.43
C PRO A 88 -8.63 -33.05 11.97
N VAL A 89 -8.52 -34.26 12.52
CA VAL A 89 -9.45 -35.34 12.21
C VAL A 89 -10.83 -34.91 12.69
N VAL A 90 -11.82 -34.94 11.81
CA VAL A 90 -13.22 -34.72 12.21
C VAL A 90 -13.60 -35.87 13.14
N THR A 91 -13.89 -35.53 14.39
CA THR A 91 -14.18 -36.50 15.46
C THR A 91 -15.57 -36.29 16.01
N ASP A 92 -16.24 -37.39 16.35
CA ASP A 92 -17.52 -37.33 17.05
C ASP A 92 -17.37 -36.62 18.40
N LEU A 93 -18.38 -35.82 18.75
CA LEU A 93 -18.42 -35.17 20.05
C LEU A 93 -18.60 -36.21 21.15
N ALA A 94 -17.80 -36.09 22.20
CA ALA A 94 -18.08 -36.78 23.45
C ALA A 94 -19.52 -36.43 23.92
N PRO A 95 -20.32 -37.42 24.35
CA PRO A 95 -21.69 -37.19 24.78
C PRO A 95 -21.72 -36.19 25.94
N ALA A 96 -22.78 -35.37 25.98
CA ALA A 96 -22.96 -34.39 27.05
C ALA A 96 -23.08 -35.09 28.41
N PRO A 97 -22.53 -34.50 29.50
CA PRO A 97 -22.63 -35.09 30.83
C PRO A 97 -24.10 -35.14 31.29
N GLU A 98 -24.61 -36.34 31.54
CA GLU A 98 -25.95 -36.55 32.08
C GLU A 98 -25.97 -36.33 33.60
N GLY A 99 -26.70 -35.30 34.04
CA GLY A 99 -26.90 -35.00 35.46
C GLY A 99 -25.78 -34.19 36.10
N GLY A 100 -25.99 -32.88 36.22
CA GLY A 100 -25.08 -31.97 36.94
C GLY A 100 -25.38 -30.50 36.64
N THR A 101 -24.80 -29.59 37.42
CA THR A 101 -24.78 -28.16 37.08
C THR A 101 -23.86 -27.94 35.89
N CYS A 102 -24.40 -27.47 34.76
CA CYS A 102 -23.61 -27.19 33.55
C CYS A 102 -22.46 -26.21 33.85
N ALA A 103 -21.28 -26.49 33.28
CA ALA A 103 -20.15 -25.58 33.34
C ALA A 103 -20.48 -24.23 32.66
N PRO A 104 -20.00 -23.09 33.18
CA PRO A 104 -20.21 -21.79 32.55
C PRO A 104 -19.43 -21.69 31.25
N VAL A 105 -20.14 -21.68 30.11
CA VAL A 105 -19.57 -21.34 28.81
C VAL A 105 -19.68 -19.84 28.55
N VAL A 106 -18.56 -19.22 28.18
CA VAL A 106 -18.47 -17.83 27.71
C VAL A 106 -17.83 -17.85 26.33
N ALA A 107 -18.49 -17.22 25.36
CA ALA A 107 -17.90 -16.94 24.04
C ALA A 107 -17.35 -15.52 24.03
N LYS A 108 -16.23 -15.30 23.35
CA LYS A 108 -15.67 -13.97 23.07
C LYS A 108 -16.46 -13.31 21.94
N ALA A 109 -16.56 -11.99 22.00
CA ALA A 109 -17.08 -11.20 20.88
C ALA A 109 -16.30 -11.51 19.60
N SER A 110 -17.00 -11.54 18.46
CA SER A 110 -16.34 -11.73 17.17
C SER A 110 -15.34 -10.59 16.98
N PRO A 111 -14.03 -10.87 16.78
CA PRO A 111 -13.06 -9.79 16.68
C PRO A 111 -13.33 -8.99 15.41
N ASP A 112 -13.05 -7.67 15.43
CA ASP A 112 -12.96 -6.94 14.17
C ASP A 112 -11.84 -7.59 13.35
N ALA A 113 -12.16 -8.07 12.16
CA ALA A 113 -11.19 -8.67 11.25
C ALA A 113 -10.04 -7.68 10.91
N TRP A 114 -10.29 -6.37 11.05
CA TRP A 114 -9.27 -5.33 10.92
C TRP A 114 -8.36 -5.16 12.15
N ALA A 115 -8.75 -5.68 13.30
CA ALA A 115 -7.91 -5.80 14.48
C ALA A 115 -7.07 -7.09 14.49
N MET A 116 -7.37 -8.07 13.62
CA MET A 116 -6.60 -9.31 13.42
C MET A 116 -5.31 -9.07 12.62
N ARG A 117 -4.47 -8.15 13.13
CA ARG A 117 -3.15 -7.78 12.57
C ARG A 117 -2.03 -8.48 13.35
N HIS A 118 -0.78 -8.28 12.94
CA HIS A 118 0.37 -8.72 13.73
C HIS A 118 0.33 -8.14 15.16
N PRO A 119 0.89 -8.84 16.16
CA PRO A 119 1.12 -8.24 17.47
C PRO A 119 2.13 -7.09 17.36
N SER A 120 2.03 -6.14 18.28
CA SER A 120 3.02 -5.07 18.45
C SER A 120 4.37 -5.65 18.90
N ALA A 121 5.49 -5.09 18.43
CA ALA A 121 6.81 -5.34 19.02
C ALA A 121 7.10 -4.49 20.27
N GLY A 122 6.16 -3.62 20.66
CA GLY A 122 6.30 -2.65 21.73
C GLY A 122 6.28 -1.21 21.21
N PHE A 123 6.25 -0.26 22.13
CA PHE A 123 6.06 1.17 21.84
C PHE A 123 7.22 2.00 22.41
N GLY A 124 8.04 2.59 21.53
CA GLY A 124 9.14 3.46 21.94
C GLY A 124 8.71 4.86 22.40
N GLY A 125 7.45 5.24 22.15
CA GLY A 125 6.92 6.59 22.37
C GLY A 125 6.72 7.36 21.07
N ILE A 126 5.99 8.47 21.16
CA ILE A 126 5.82 9.46 20.09
C ILE A 126 6.51 10.77 20.49
N VAL A 127 7.21 11.40 19.55
CA VAL A 127 7.93 12.67 19.74
C VAL A 127 7.54 13.66 18.64
N THR A 128 7.02 14.82 19.02
CA THR A 128 6.77 15.94 18.10
C THR A 128 7.99 16.85 18.03
N GLN A 129 8.39 17.27 16.83
CA GLN A 129 9.56 18.12 16.59
C GLN A 129 9.26 19.14 15.48
N ASN A 130 9.81 20.35 15.60
CA ASN A 130 9.82 21.32 14.51
C ASN A 130 11.03 21.05 13.60
N SER A 131 10.80 20.88 12.30
CA SER A 131 11.81 20.50 11.31
C SER A 131 11.77 21.48 10.14
N GLY A 132 12.74 22.40 10.05
CA GLY A 132 12.85 23.31 8.89
C GLY A 132 11.66 24.27 8.68
N GLY A 133 10.80 24.46 9.69
CA GLY A 133 9.55 25.23 9.59
C GLY A 133 8.28 24.36 9.64
N HIS A 134 8.41 23.06 9.40
CA HIS A 134 7.35 22.07 9.47
C HIS A 134 7.17 21.48 10.86
N GLN A 135 6.05 20.79 11.09
CA GLN A 135 5.81 20.04 12.32
C GLN A 135 5.78 18.53 12.03
N ASP A 136 6.81 17.82 12.47
CA ASP A 136 6.94 16.37 12.29
C ASP A 136 6.58 15.62 13.58
N VAL A 137 5.88 14.49 13.45
CA VAL A 137 5.60 13.55 14.54
C VAL A 137 6.28 12.21 14.30
N PHE A 138 7.15 11.81 15.21
CA PHE A 138 7.96 10.59 15.12
C PHE A 138 7.43 9.50 16.03
N LEU A 139 7.23 8.29 15.49
CA LEU A 139 7.08 7.06 16.26
C LEU A 139 8.44 6.39 16.42
N LEU A 140 8.86 6.14 17.66
CA LEU A 140 10.11 5.46 17.97
C LEU A 140 9.92 3.93 18.02
N SER A 141 10.92 3.20 17.54
CA SER A 141 11.02 1.74 17.65
C SER A 141 11.07 1.30 19.13
N PRO A 142 10.75 0.03 19.46
CA PRO A 142 10.84 -0.50 20.82
C PRO A 142 12.18 -0.23 21.52
N THR A 143 13.32 -0.43 20.85
CA THR A 143 14.65 -0.08 21.42
C THR A 143 15.06 1.38 21.17
N LYS A 144 14.23 2.15 20.48
CA LYS A 144 14.43 3.56 20.07
C LYS A 144 15.60 3.79 19.11
N GLN A 145 16.24 2.74 18.60
CA GLN A 145 17.30 2.84 17.59
C GLN A 145 16.81 3.46 16.29
N PHE A 146 15.56 3.19 15.91
CA PHE A 146 14.93 3.68 14.68
C PHE A 146 13.71 4.53 14.99
N ARG A 147 13.36 5.41 14.05
CA ARG A 147 12.12 6.19 14.09
C ARG A 147 11.53 6.35 12.69
N ILE A 148 10.21 6.39 12.63
CA ILE A 148 9.44 6.76 11.43
C ILE A 148 8.70 8.07 11.75
N GLY A 149 8.76 9.05 10.84
CA GLY A 149 8.27 10.41 11.06
C GLY A 149 7.30 10.87 9.99
N ALA A 150 6.17 11.44 10.42
CA ALA A 150 5.14 11.98 9.54
C ALA A 150 5.00 13.49 9.68
N ARG A 151 4.80 14.22 8.57
CA ARG A 151 4.71 15.69 8.55
C ARG A 151 3.27 16.17 8.60
N LEU A 152 2.91 16.90 9.65
CA LEU A 152 1.51 17.24 9.93
C LEU A 152 0.92 18.29 8.99
N ASP A 153 1.75 19.20 8.48
CA ASP A 153 1.34 20.21 7.49
C ASP A 153 1.31 19.69 6.05
N TRP A 154 1.86 18.49 5.78
CA TRP A 154 1.80 17.79 4.49
C TRP A 154 0.97 16.49 4.61
N GLY A 155 -0.26 16.57 5.13
CA GLY A 155 -1.18 15.44 5.16
C GLY A 155 -0.68 14.20 5.92
N GLY A 156 0.22 14.37 6.89
CA GLY A 156 0.75 13.25 7.67
C GLY A 156 1.50 12.23 6.82
N THR A 157 2.04 12.62 5.66
CA THR A 157 2.91 11.76 4.84
C THR A 157 4.15 11.38 5.62
N VAL A 158 4.68 10.17 5.42
CA VAL A 158 5.92 9.76 6.09
C VAL A 158 7.08 10.43 5.36
N VAL A 159 7.67 11.44 6.00
CA VAL A 159 8.84 12.19 5.53
C VAL A 159 10.17 11.62 6.06
N PHE A 160 10.13 10.71 7.02
CA PHE A 160 11.32 10.12 7.62
C PHE A 160 11.18 8.64 7.93
N PHE A 161 12.17 7.83 7.57
CA PHE A 161 12.41 6.52 8.18
C PHE A 161 13.91 6.27 8.26
N GLY A 162 14.43 6.00 9.46
CA GLY A 162 15.87 5.97 9.67
C GLY A 162 16.28 5.76 11.12
N ILE A 163 17.58 5.89 11.38
CA ILE A 163 18.20 5.83 12.71
C ILE A 163 17.81 7.08 13.50
N SER A 164 17.31 6.90 14.73
CA SER A 164 16.81 8.01 15.57
C SER A 164 17.86 9.09 15.86
N ALA A 165 19.10 8.67 16.07
CA ALA A 165 20.22 9.53 16.43
C ALA A 165 20.93 10.17 15.22
N ASP A 166 20.61 9.75 13.98
CA ASP A 166 21.27 10.23 12.76
C ASP A 166 20.23 10.68 11.71
N PRO A 167 19.94 11.99 11.60
CA PRO A 167 19.05 12.52 10.58
C PRO A 167 19.48 12.24 9.13
N ALA A 168 20.79 12.06 8.86
CA ALA A 168 21.30 11.79 7.51
C ALA A 168 21.01 10.36 7.04
N SER A 169 20.55 9.49 7.94
CA SER A 169 20.13 8.12 7.63
C SER A 169 18.73 8.01 7.02
N ASN A 170 18.02 9.13 6.78
CA ASN A 170 16.65 9.12 6.26
C ASN A 170 16.55 8.50 4.85
N VAL A 171 15.90 7.35 4.72
CA VAL A 171 15.71 6.65 3.43
C VAL A 171 14.60 7.23 2.54
N ILE A 172 13.77 8.15 3.06
CA ILE A 172 12.61 8.70 2.36
C ILE A 172 12.99 10.01 1.66
N ASP A 173 12.59 10.21 0.40
CA ASP A 173 12.58 11.57 -0.18
C ASP A 173 11.45 12.36 0.50
N ALA A 174 11.68 13.63 0.79
CA ALA A 174 10.78 14.47 1.58
C ALA A 174 10.95 15.96 1.24
N ASN A 175 11.12 16.25 -0.05
CA ASN A 175 11.51 17.58 -0.54
C ASN A 175 10.31 18.41 -1.06
N ASP A 176 9.12 17.83 -1.25
CA ASP A 176 7.83 18.54 -1.39
C ASP A 176 6.65 17.59 -1.07
N PRO A 177 5.39 18.08 -0.94
CA PRO A 177 4.20 17.28 -0.61
C PRO A 177 3.78 16.23 -1.65
N GLY A 178 4.56 16.03 -2.72
CA GLY A 178 4.32 15.02 -3.76
C GLY A 178 5.27 13.82 -3.71
N ARG A 179 6.20 13.77 -2.75
CA ARG A 179 7.33 12.84 -2.71
C ARG A 179 7.66 12.44 -1.27
N GLU A 180 7.11 11.30 -0.84
CA GLU A 180 7.21 10.71 0.52
C GLU A 180 6.93 9.19 0.47
N LEU A 181 6.56 8.53 1.59
CA LEU A 181 5.58 7.44 1.50
C LEU A 181 4.16 8.05 1.57
N GLN A 182 3.39 7.91 0.48
CA GLN A 182 2.03 8.47 0.44
C GLN A 182 1.06 7.73 -0.48
N ILE A 183 -0.21 8.18 -0.47
CA ILE A 183 -1.32 7.64 -1.27
C ILE A 183 -1.80 8.65 -2.30
N ALA A 184 -2.09 8.15 -3.50
CA ALA A 184 -2.86 8.84 -4.52
C ALA A 184 -3.90 7.87 -5.11
N ILE A 185 -5.15 8.32 -5.25
CA ILE A 185 -6.24 7.49 -5.78
C ILE A 185 -6.75 8.10 -7.09
N TYR A 186 -7.19 7.26 -8.01
CA TYR A 186 -7.60 7.62 -9.37
C TYR A 186 -8.96 7.01 -9.69
N ASP A 187 -9.66 7.65 -10.61
CA ASP A 187 -10.89 7.20 -11.22
C ASP A 187 -10.68 7.12 -12.73
N PRO A 188 -10.83 5.95 -13.40
CA PRO A 188 -10.58 5.84 -14.84
C PRO A 188 -11.61 6.61 -15.68
N ASP A 189 -12.82 6.83 -15.16
CA ASP A 189 -13.85 7.62 -15.83
C ASP A 189 -13.57 9.13 -15.70
N ARG A 190 -12.76 9.52 -14.70
CA ARG A 190 -12.38 10.92 -14.41
C ARG A 190 -10.88 11.18 -14.36
N ASN A 191 -10.06 10.40 -15.05
CA ASN A 191 -8.60 10.43 -14.87
C ASN A 191 -7.89 11.72 -15.35
N ARG A 192 -8.55 12.59 -16.11
CA ARG A 192 -7.91 13.66 -16.88
C ARG A 192 -8.82 14.85 -17.18
N GLN A 193 -8.27 16.07 -17.18
CA GLN A 193 -8.98 17.27 -17.66
C GLN A 193 -9.52 17.09 -19.08
N GLY A 194 -10.58 17.85 -19.41
CA GLY A 194 -11.29 17.74 -20.69
C GLY A 194 -12.30 16.58 -20.75
N CYS A 195 -12.24 15.61 -19.83
CA CYS A 195 -13.22 14.53 -19.70
C CYS A 195 -13.61 14.20 -18.25
N ALA A 196 -12.85 14.67 -17.24
CA ALA A 196 -13.13 14.39 -15.83
C ALA A 196 -14.41 15.03 -15.30
N TYR A 197 -14.79 16.19 -15.83
CA TYR A 197 -15.99 16.93 -15.39
C TYR A 197 -17.28 16.14 -15.62
N ASN A 198 -17.39 15.43 -16.75
CA ASN A 198 -18.56 14.66 -17.16
C ASN A 198 -18.36 13.13 -17.10
N ALA A 199 -17.28 12.65 -16.46
CA ALA A 199 -16.96 11.22 -16.32
C ALA A 199 -16.86 10.44 -17.64
N THR A 200 -16.27 11.04 -18.68
CA THR A 200 -16.17 10.41 -20.00
C THR A 200 -14.80 9.79 -20.32
N CYS A 201 -13.79 9.91 -19.45
CA CYS A 201 -12.40 9.59 -19.78
C CYS A 201 -12.12 8.13 -20.18
N ALA A 202 -12.94 7.16 -19.73
CA ALA A 202 -12.81 5.77 -20.17
C ALA A 202 -13.47 5.49 -21.53
N SER A 203 -14.29 6.42 -22.03
CA SER A 203 -15.12 6.30 -23.25
C SER A 203 -14.77 7.30 -24.36
N SER A 204 -13.98 8.33 -24.04
CA SER A 204 -13.52 9.37 -24.95
C SER A 204 -12.00 9.54 -24.86
N SER A 205 -11.37 9.98 -25.96
CA SER A 205 -9.97 10.40 -25.91
C SER A 205 -9.86 11.75 -25.21
N ALA A 206 -9.22 11.79 -24.05
CA ALA A 206 -8.93 13.03 -23.36
C ALA A 206 -8.08 13.97 -24.25
N THR A 207 -8.46 15.25 -24.31
CA THR A 207 -7.82 16.25 -25.18
C THR A 207 -6.51 16.81 -24.63
N CYS A 208 -6.28 16.68 -23.32
CA CYS A 208 -5.10 17.23 -22.65
C CYS A 208 -3.91 16.26 -22.67
N GLY A 209 -2.69 16.78 -22.79
CA GLY A 209 -1.46 16.00 -22.98
C GLY A 209 -0.98 15.24 -21.74
N ASN A 210 -0.43 14.03 -21.89
CA ASN A 210 -0.13 13.15 -20.76
C ASN A 210 0.91 13.75 -19.79
N SER A 211 0.44 14.19 -18.62
CA SER A 211 1.18 14.98 -17.62
C SER A 211 0.37 15.08 -16.32
N ILE A 212 1.06 15.21 -15.18
CA ILE A 212 0.47 15.40 -13.85
C ILE A 212 -0.35 16.70 -13.74
N THR A 213 0.04 17.74 -14.48
CA THR A 213 -0.64 19.05 -14.52
C THR A 213 -2.06 18.99 -15.07
N PHE A 214 -2.40 17.93 -15.81
CA PHE A 214 -3.73 17.75 -16.40
C PHE A 214 -4.45 16.52 -15.86
N LEU A 215 -4.07 16.03 -14.67
CA LEU A 215 -4.80 14.98 -13.96
C LEU A 215 -6.22 15.45 -13.65
N GLY A 216 -7.15 14.51 -13.71
CA GLY A 216 -8.54 14.69 -13.29
C GLY A 216 -8.69 14.37 -11.80
N TRP A 217 -9.78 13.69 -11.42
CA TRP A 217 -10.03 13.33 -10.02
C TRP A 217 -8.86 12.48 -9.50
N ASN A 218 -8.08 13.07 -8.61
CA ASN A 218 -6.89 12.49 -8.02
C ASN A 218 -6.66 13.05 -6.61
N PRO A 219 -7.32 12.49 -5.58
CA PRO A 219 -7.05 12.83 -4.20
C PRO A 219 -5.66 12.30 -3.82
N VAL A 220 -4.81 13.20 -3.34
CA VAL A 220 -3.42 12.96 -2.94
C VAL A 220 -3.28 13.28 -1.45
N GLN A 221 -2.53 12.45 -0.74
CA GLN A 221 -2.37 12.58 0.70
C GLN A 221 -1.54 13.81 1.08
N GLY A 222 -0.37 14.03 0.47
CA GLY A 222 0.57 15.04 0.94
C GLY A 222 0.10 16.47 0.69
N GLY A 223 -0.41 16.76 -0.52
CA GLY A 223 -0.85 18.08 -0.92
C GLY A 223 -1.25 18.18 -2.39
N ASP A 224 -1.19 19.40 -2.93
CA ASP A 224 -1.45 19.71 -4.34
C ASP A 224 -0.19 20.22 -5.09
N GLU A 225 -0.28 20.36 -6.43
CA GLU A 225 0.83 20.88 -7.25
C GLU A 225 1.18 22.36 -6.95
N CYS A 226 0.36 23.03 -6.14
CA CYS A 226 0.55 24.41 -5.69
C CYS A 226 1.27 24.49 -4.33
N GLN A 227 1.77 23.38 -3.79
CA GLN A 227 2.46 23.28 -2.49
C GLN A 227 1.54 23.56 -1.29
N HIS A 228 0.21 23.48 -1.45
CA HIS A 228 -0.70 23.42 -0.30
C HIS A 228 -0.67 21.99 0.25
N GLY A 229 -0.10 21.82 1.44
CA GLY A 229 -0.15 20.54 2.13
C GLY A 229 -1.55 20.23 2.68
N ALA A 230 -1.93 18.95 2.68
CA ALA A 230 -3.26 18.53 3.08
C ALA A 230 -3.45 18.58 4.62
N PRO A 231 -4.63 18.95 5.12
CA PRO A 231 -4.84 19.06 6.57
C PRO A 231 -4.98 17.69 7.26
N VAL A 232 -4.14 17.47 8.28
CA VAL A 232 -4.32 16.41 9.29
C VAL A 232 -5.33 16.89 10.33
N THR A 233 -6.50 16.25 10.40
CA THR A 233 -7.60 16.64 11.29
C THR A 233 -7.53 15.99 12.67
N GLN A 234 -6.82 14.87 12.80
CA GLN A 234 -6.53 14.22 14.07
C GLN A 234 -5.18 13.51 13.98
N HIS A 235 -4.34 13.62 15.01
CA HIS A 235 -3.16 12.77 15.17
C HIS A 235 -2.95 12.42 16.65
N GLY A 236 -2.22 11.32 16.93
CA GLY A 236 -1.83 10.96 18.29
C GLY A 236 -1.61 9.47 18.49
N GLN A 237 -1.40 9.07 19.74
CA GLN A 237 -1.24 7.67 20.12
C GLN A 237 -2.57 6.90 20.03
N SER A 238 -2.53 5.69 19.47
CA SER A 238 -3.62 4.71 19.49
C SER A 238 -3.04 3.34 19.87
N GLY A 239 -3.13 2.97 21.15
CA GLY A 239 -2.39 1.83 21.68
C GLY A 239 -0.88 2.00 21.47
N ASP A 240 -0.24 1.07 20.76
CA ASP A 240 1.18 1.12 20.40
C ASP A 240 1.43 1.78 19.02
N ALA A 241 0.41 2.40 18.42
CA ALA A 241 0.51 3.03 17.10
C ALA A 241 0.50 4.57 17.16
N LEU A 242 1.14 5.20 16.17
CA LEU A 242 0.87 6.60 15.81
C LEU A 242 -0.27 6.61 14.78
N ARG A 243 -1.41 7.21 15.14
CA ARG A 243 -2.60 7.34 14.29
C ARG A 243 -2.68 8.75 13.71
N LEU A 244 -3.08 8.83 12.44
CA LEU A 244 -3.27 10.06 11.66
C LEU A 244 -4.61 9.98 10.92
N VAL A 245 -5.39 11.07 10.89
CA VAL A 245 -6.62 11.20 10.11
C VAL A 245 -6.50 12.44 9.24
N ILE A 246 -6.74 12.29 7.94
CA ILE A 246 -6.31 13.25 6.93
C ILE A 246 -7.46 13.51 5.95
N LYS A 247 -7.61 14.77 5.54
CA LYS A 247 -8.47 15.17 4.43
C LYS A 247 -7.58 15.47 3.21
N PRO A 248 -7.49 14.57 2.21
CA PRO A 248 -6.64 14.76 1.04
C PRO A 248 -7.14 15.92 0.17
N LEU A 249 -6.23 16.45 -0.65
CA LEU A 249 -6.51 17.47 -1.64
C LEU A 249 -6.48 16.86 -3.05
N GLN A 250 -7.16 17.47 -4.01
CA GLN A 250 -6.93 17.17 -5.43
C GLN A 250 -5.53 17.63 -5.81
N TRP A 251 -4.72 16.77 -6.45
CA TRP A 251 -3.38 17.15 -6.93
C TRP A 251 -3.44 18.39 -7.85
N ASN A 252 -4.40 18.38 -8.78
CA ASN A 252 -4.67 19.45 -9.71
C ASN A 252 -5.89 20.27 -9.24
N PRO A 253 -5.74 21.55 -8.86
CA PRO A 253 -6.88 22.39 -8.50
C PRO A 253 -7.93 22.55 -9.62
N ASP A 254 -7.50 22.51 -10.88
CA ASP A 254 -8.36 22.59 -12.08
C ASP A 254 -8.84 21.20 -12.58
N TRP A 255 -8.82 20.15 -11.75
CA TRP A 255 -9.06 18.76 -12.18
C TRP A 255 -10.34 18.53 -13.01
N ASN A 256 -11.40 19.29 -12.72
CA ASN A 256 -12.70 19.22 -13.38
C ASN A 256 -12.89 20.26 -14.49
N ALA A 257 -11.81 20.86 -15.01
CA ALA A 257 -11.89 21.74 -16.16
C ALA A 257 -12.34 20.98 -17.43
N PRO A 258 -13.23 21.56 -18.26
CA PRO A 258 -13.63 20.99 -19.56
C PRO A 258 -12.59 21.20 -20.66
N ASP A 259 -11.49 21.86 -20.34
CA ASP A 259 -10.38 22.25 -21.21
C ASP A 259 -9.04 22.13 -20.44
N CYS A 260 -7.93 22.24 -21.16
CA CYS A 260 -6.58 22.00 -20.63
C CYS A 260 -5.98 23.26 -19.98
N ARG A 261 -6.79 23.96 -19.17
CA ARG A 261 -6.35 25.17 -18.48
C ARG A 261 -5.42 24.81 -17.33
N LYS A 262 -4.46 25.69 -17.06
CA LYS A 262 -3.75 25.78 -15.79
C LYS A 262 -3.98 27.18 -15.23
N SER A 263 -4.87 27.28 -14.26
CA SER A 263 -5.14 28.51 -13.51
C SER A 263 -3.92 28.86 -12.63
N ALA A 264 -3.85 30.11 -12.19
CA ALA A 264 -2.92 30.46 -11.12
C ALA A 264 -3.37 29.78 -9.81
N CYS A 265 -2.40 29.34 -8.99
CA CYS A 265 -2.66 28.75 -7.69
C CYS A 265 -3.53 29.68 -6.82
N GLY A 266 -4.61 29.14 -6.26
CA GLY A 266 -5.46 29.82 -5.29
C GLY A 266 -4.77 29.98 -3.93
N ALA A 267 -5.48 30.55 -2.96
CA ALA A 267 -4.98 30.70 -1.59
C ALA A 267 -5.09 29.42 -0.73
N SER A 268 -5.67 28.35 -1.27
CA SER A 268 -5.88 27.06 -0.62
C SER A 268 -6.08 25.97 -1.67
N GLY A 269 -5.66 24.74 -1.36
CA GLY A 269 -5.95 23.57 -2.19
C GLY A 269 -7.42 23.15 -2.19
N VAL A 270 -7.77 22.25 -3.10
CA VAL A 270 -9.15 21.79 -3.32
C VAL A 270 -9.40 20.49 -2.53
N PRO A 271 -10.24 20.51 -1.47
CA PRO A 271 -10.50 19.31 -0.67
C PRO A 271 -11.37 18.29 -1.42
N VAL A 272 -11.30 17.04 -0.95
CA VAL A 272 -12.14 15.93 -1.42
C VAL A 272 -12.99 15.39 -0.29
N ASP A 273 -14.20 14.92 -0.59
CA ASP A 273 -15.07 14.19 0.33
C ASP A 273 -14.60 12.74 0.59
N VAL A 274 -13.28 12.58 0.73
CA VAL A 274 -12.60 11.36 1.16
C VAL A 274 -11.91 11.65 2.49
N THR A 275 -11.68 10.62 3.30
CA THR A 275 -10.87 10.68 4.50
C THR A 275 -9.89 9.51 4.48
N TYR A 276 -8.60 9.81 4.65
CA TYR A 276 -7.60 8.78 4.92
C TYR A 276 -7.39 8.63 6.42
N THR A 277 -7.16 7.41 6.88
CA THR A 277 -6.62 7.14 8.21
C THR A 277 -5.40 6.26 8.05
N PHE A 278 -4.30 6.67 8.68
CA PHE A 278 -3.08 5.89 8.79
C PHE A 278 -2.86 5.48 10.24
N GLU A 279 -2.35 4.27 10.45
CA GLU A 279 -1.67 3.91 11.69
C GLU A 279 -0.30 3.32 11.37
N LEU A 280 0.73 3.91 11.97
CA LEU A 280 2.10 3.42 11.94
C LEU A 280 2.35 2.65 13.23
N ARG A 281 2.86 1.42 13.15
CA ARG A 281 3.13 0.57 14.33
C ARG A 281 4.33 -0.34 14.09
N TYR A 282 5.26 -0.40 15.03
CA TYR A 282 6.36 -1.37 14.96
C TYR A 282 5.83 -2.78 15.26
N VAL A 283 5.95 -3.68 14.28
CA VAL A 283 5.63 -5.12 14.42
C VAL A 283 6.89 -5.95 14.63
N ARG A 284 8.05 -5.38 14.34
CA ARG A 284 9.42 -5.84 14.68
C ARG A 284 10.30 -4.60 14.84
N GLU A 285 11.50 -4.71 15.42
CA GLU A 285 12.37 -3.53 15.63
C GLU A 285 12.70 -2.78 14.33
N HIS A 286 12.91 -3.52 13.23
CA HIS A 286 13.19 -2.97 11.91
C HIS A 286 11.95 -2.73 11.04
N VAL A 287 10.76 -3.19 11.45
CA VAL A 287 9.56 -3.22 10.58
C VAL A 287 8.39 -2.44 11.15
N VAL A 288 7.95 -1.46 10.37
CA VAL A 288 6.72 -0.70 10.62
C VAL A 288 5.61 -1.26 9.74
N GLU A 289 4.52 -1.67 10.37
CA GLU A 289 3.23 -1.84 9.72
C GLU A 289 2.63 -0.46 9.44
N VAL A 290 2.29 -0.22 8.18
CA VAL A 290 1.57 0.95 7.69
C VAL A 290 0.15 0.47 7.37
N MET A 291 -0.75 0.68 8.34
CA MET A 291 -2.17 0.47 8.13
C MET A 291 -2.76 1.67 7.41
N THR A 292 -3.57 1.38 6.38
CA THR A 292 -4.27 2.37 5.58
C THR A 292 -5.76 2.07 5.55
N GLN A 293 -6.57 3.09 5.83
CA GLN A 293 -8.00 3.11 5.58
C GLN A 293 -8.37 4.31 4.71
N VAL A 294 -9.12 4.07 3.65
CA VAL A 294 -9.72 5.09 2.77
C VAL A 294 -11.24 5.01 2.95
N GLN A 295 -11.84 6.11 3.37
CA GLN A 295 -13.30 6.23 3.50
C GLN A 295 -13.78 7.34 2.56
N SER A 296 -14.62 7.00 1.58
CA SER A 296 -15.37 8.01 0.83
C SER A 296 -16.61 8.44 1.62
N ALA A 297 -16.96 9.71 1.50
CA ALA A 297 -18.27 10.29 1.83
C ALA A 297 -18.99 10.81 0.57
N GLU A 298 -18.39 10.63 -0.62
CA GLU A 298 -18.96 11.05 -1.90
C GLU A 298 -20.22 10.25 -2.25
N THR A 299 -21.05 10.85 -3.11
CA THR A 299 -22.32 10.30 -3.60
C THR A 299 -22.17 9.46 -4.87
N ILE A 300 -20.97 9.41 -5.45
CA ILE A 300 -20.63 8.70 -6.68
C ILE A 300 -19.70 7.51 -6.42
N ASP A 301 -19.81 6.48 -7.27
CA ASP A 301 -18.90 5.36 -7.30
C ASP A 301 -17.75 5.68 -8.28
N HIS A 302 -16.50 5.42 -7.89
CA HIS A 302 -15.31 5.52 -8.75
C HIS A 302 -14.92 4.12 -9.24
N ALA A 303 -14.78 3.96 -10.54
CA ALA A 303 -14.54 2.66 -11.16
C ALA A 303 -13.14 2.09 -10.84
N PRO A 304 -12.94 0.76 -10.85
CA PRO A 304 -11.64 0.18 -10.54
C PRO A 304 -10.53 0.53 -11.54
N THR A 305 -9.41 1.01 -11.02
CA THR A 305 -8.16 1.27 -11.77
C THR A 305 -6.95 0.98 -10.88
N ARG A 306 -5.74 1.09 -11.44
CA ARG A 306 -4.50 1.02 -10.65
C ARG A 306 -4.39 2.22 -9.71
N GLN A 307 -4.03 1.97 -8.46
CA GLN A 307 -3.97 2.98 -7.40
C GLN A 307 -2.56 3.08 -6.82
N GLU A 308 -2.21 4.23 -6.22
CA GLU A 308 -0.98 4.41 -5.46
C GLU A 308 -1.27 4.14 -3.97
N LEU A 309 -1.02 2.91 -3.52
CA LEU A 309 -1.40 2.47 -2.18
C LEU A 309 -0.36 1.52 -1.53
N PRO A 310 0.69 2.06 -0.88
CA PRO A 310 1.26 3.40 -1.08
C PRO A 310 2.27 3.41 -2.25
N THR A 311 2.66 4.61 -2.70
CA THR A 311 3.93 4.78 -3.42
C THR A 311 5.03 5.14 -2.42
N LEU A 312 6.19 4.48 -2.52
CA LEU A 312 7.38 4.80 -1.74
C LEU A 312 8.37 5.58 -2.60
N TYR A 313 8.57 6.85 -2.28
CA TYR A 313 9.63 7.70 -2.82
C TYR A 313 10.84 7.65 -1.87
N VAL A 314 12.03 7.39 -2.42
CA VAL A 314 13.26 7.17 -1.63
C VAL A 314 14.32 8.22 -1.93
N SER A 315 15.15 8.48 -0.92
CA SER A 315 16.30 9.36 -1.04
C SER A 315 17.28 8.83 -2.09
N ASN A 316 17.69 9.73 -2.97
CA ASN A 316 18.74 9.55 -3.95
C ASN A 316 19.77 10.67 -3.67
N GLY A 317 20.42 10.61 -2.50
CA GLY A 317 21.34 11.66 -2.05
C GLY A 317 20.68 13.01 -1.70
N LYS A 318 21.50 14.08 -1.69
CA LYS A 318 21.12 15.45 -1.25
C LYS A 318 20.46 15.54 0.15
N GLY A 319 21.03 14.86 1.14
CA GLY A 319 20.65 15.01 2.56
C GLY A 319 20.23 13.71 3.24
N GLY A 320 19.91 12.68 2.45
CA GLY A 320 19.84 11.28 2.88
C GLY A 320 20.92 10.42 2.22
N PRO A 321 20.86 9.09 2.38
CA PRO A 321 21.74 8.14 1.72
C PRO A 321 21.45 8.08 0.21
N ASP A 322 22.42 7.61 -0.55
CA ASP A 322 22.25 7.25 -1.95
C ASP A 322 21.73 5.81 -2.06
N LEU A 323 20.54 5.61 -2.63
CA LEU A 323 19.84 4.32 -2.74
C LEU A 323 19.57 3.93 -4.21
N PRO A 324 20.59 3.75 -5.07
CA PRO A 324 20.40 3.63 -6.52
C PRO A 324 19.95 2.23 -6.97
N LEU A 325 19.91 1.23 -6.07
CA LEU A 325 19.61 -0.16 -6.41
C LEU A 325 18.19 -0.54 -5.98
N LEU A 326 17.26 -0.62 -6.95
CA LEU A 326 16.01 -1.36 -6.77
C LEU A 326 16.28 -2.86 -6.92
N LEU A 327 16.00 -3.62 -5.87
CA LEU A 327 16.15 -5.07 -5.82
C LEU A 327 14.80 -5.76 -5.67
N ASP A 328 14.63 -6.88 -6.37
CA ASP A 328 13.53 -7.83 -6.13
C ASP A 328 13.76 -8.63 -4.84
N ALA A 329 12.77 -9.44 -4.45
CA ALA A 329 12.84 -10.26 -3.23
C ALA A 329 13.84 -11.43 -3.28
N ALA A 330 14.52 -11.66 -4.41
CA ALA A 330 15.64 -12.60 -4.54
C ALA A 330 17.01 -11.87 -4.57
N GLY A 331 17.02 -10.52 -4.60
CA GLY A 331 18.22 -9.71 -4.62
C GLY A 331 18.75 -9.39 -6.02
N ASN A 332 17.97 -9.65 -7.06
CA ASN A 332 18.31 -9.25 -8.43
C ASN A 332 18.04 -7.75 -8.61
N ALA A 333 18.90 -7.05 -9.34
CA ALA A 333 18.67 -5.65 -9.68
C ALA A 333 17.59 -5.52 -10.76
N VAL A 334 16.63 -4.64 -10.52
CA VAL A 334 15.52 -4.36 -11.43
C VAL A 334 15.96 -3.35 -12.49
N ALA A 335 15.80 -3.71 -13.77
CA ALA A 335 16.14 -2.85 -14.89
C ALA A 335 15.02 -1.83 -15.17
N LEU A 336 15.20 -0.59 -14.72
CA LEU A 336 14.33 0.54 -15.05
C LEU A 336 14.96 1.33 -16.21
N ASN A 337 14.57 0.99 -17.44
CA ASN A 337 15.22 1.46 -18.68
C ASN A 337 14.28 2.10 -19.70
N THR A 338 12.96 2.07 -19.49
CA THR A 338 11.98 2.64 -20.42
C THR A 338 11.84 4.14 -20.16
N PRO A 339 12.05 5.04 -21.13
CA PRO A 339 11.81 6.47 -20.92
C PRO A 339 10.34 6.78 -20.59
N ALA A 340 10.13 7.55 -19.54
CA ALA A 340 8.86 8.17 -19.20
C ALA A 340 8.72 9.56 -19.87
N ASN A 341 7.54 10.17 -19.72
CA ASN A 341 7.19 11.48 -20.31
C ASN A 341 7.80 12.69 -19.58
N ASP A 342 8.47 12.47 -18.45
CA ASP A 342 8.98 13.45 -17.49
C ASP A 342 10.49 13.27 -17.20
N GLY A 343 11.20 12.55 -18.09
CA GLY A 343 12.63 12.31 -17.99
C GLY A 343 13.03 11.11 -17.12
N PHE A 344 12.10 10.51 -16.37
CA PHE A 344 12.39 9.31 -15.58
C PHE A 344 12.65 8.10 -16.49
N LEU A 345 13.38 7.12 -15.97
CA LEU A 345 13.40 5.77 -16.52
C LEU A 345 12.53 4.87 -15.64
N THR A 346 11.57 4.19 -16.26
CA THR A 346 10.60 3.31 -15.59
C THR A 346 10.75 1.86 -16.03
N GLY A 347 10.09 0.95 -15.31
CA GLY A 347 10.04 -0.47 -15.60
C GLY A 347 8.96 -1.17 -14.80
N ALA A 348 8.22 -2.04 -15.49
CA ALA A 348 7.28 -2.99 -14.92
C ALA A 348 8.01 -4.30 -14.60
N PHE A 349 7.77 -4.90 -13.44
CA PHE A 349 8.44 -6.15 -13.06
C PHE A 349 7.62 -7.00 -12.08
N VAL A 350 8.06 -8.25 -11.92
CA VAL A 350 7.49 -9.19 -10.95
C VAL A 350 8.58 -9.54 -9.94
N SER A 351 8.30 -9.32 -8.65
CA SER A 351 9.15 -9.78 -7.55
C SER A 351 8.71 -11.19 -7.14
N PRO A 352 9.63 -12.13 -6.86
CA PRO A 352 9.27 -13.52 -6.53
C PRO A 352 8.51 -13.68 -5.20
N ARG A 353 8.46 -12.62 -4.37
CA ARG A 353 7.68 -12.51 -3.13
C ARG A 353 7.09 -11.10 -3.06
N PRO A 354 6.07 -10.81 -2.22
CA PRO A 354 5.29 -9.58 -2.32
C PRO A 354 5.97 -8.37 -1.65
N TRP A 355 7.27 -8.23 -1.88
CA TRP A 355 8.10 -7.13 -1.42
C TRP A 355 9.23 -6.81 -2.39
N VAL A 356 9.75 -5.59 -2.28
CA VAL A 356 10.89 -5.04 -3.05
C VAL A 356 11.73 -4.16 -2.12
N SER A 357 12.95 -3.81 -2.51
CA SER A 357 13.77 -2.89 -1.70
C SER A 357 14.63 -1.95 -2.52
N TRP A 358 14.71 -0.70 -2.08
CA TRP A 358 15.74 0.25 -2.51
C TRP A 358 16.93 0.17 -1.56
N GLN A 359 18.13 0.08 -2.10
CA GLN A 359 19.35 -0.18 -1.36
C GLN A 359 20.50 0.69 -1.87
N ASN A 360 21.42 1.03 -0.99
CA ASN A 360 22.69 1.62 -1.37
C ASN A 360 23.53 0.64 -2.21
N ALA A 361 24.56 1.13 -2.89
CA ALA A 361 25.41 0.32 -3.77
C ALA A 361 26.05 -0.90 -3.06
N ALA A 362 26.32 -0.79 -1.75
CA ALA A 362 26.87 -1.86 -0.92
C ALA A 362 25.82 -2.86 -0.39
N ARG A 363 24.52 -2.60 -0.61
CA ARG A 363 23.37 -3.39 -0.12
C ARG A 363 23.32 -3.58 1.40
N ASN A 364 23.95 -2.68 2.15
CA ASN A 364 24.06 -2.73 3.61
C ASN A 364 23.19 -1.67 4.31
N TYR A 365 22.55 -0.77 3.57
CA TYR A 365 21.56 0.16 4.08
C TYR A 365 20.52 0.53 3.00
N GLY A 366 19.28 0.75 3.43
CA GLY A 366 18.14 1.08 2.55
C GLY A 366 16.80 0.72 3.19
N VAL A 367 15.77 0.58 2.35
CA VAL A 367 14.39 0.36 2.75
C VAL A 367 13.68 -0.65 1.87
N GLY A 368 12.90 -1.54 2.47
CA GLY A 368 11.97 -2.44 1.78
C GLY A 368 10.53 -2.01 1.94
N LEU A 369 9.71 -2.27 0.91
CA LEU A 369 8.24 -2.14 0.93
C LEU A 369 7.62 -3.50 0.60
N ALA A 370 6.65 -3.92 1.43
CA ALA A 370 5.86 -5.13 1.22
C ALA A 370 4.35 -4.86 1.25
N MET A 371 3.58 -5.70 0.56
CA MET A 371 2.11 -5.66 0.55
C MET A 371 1.52 -6.90 1.24
N ASP A 372 0.65 -6.70 2.25
CA ASP A 372 -0.01 -7.82 2.95
C ASP A 372 -0.95 -8.60 2.01
N GLN A 373 -1.45 -7.96 0.96
CA GLN A 373 -2.31 -8.57 -0.06
C GLN A 373 -1.61 -9.64 -0.93
N GLY A 374 -0.30 -9.86 -0.77
CA GLY A 374 0.44 -10.84 -1.58
C GLY A 374 0.82 -10.35 -2.98
N ILE A 375 0.85 -9.03 -3.23
CA ILE A 375 1.08 -8.46 -4.57
C ILE A 375 2.56 -8.57 -4.98
N THR A 376 2.80 -9.33 -6.04
CA THR A 376 4.13 -9.55 -6.64
C THR A 376 4.42 -8.69 -7.87
N ASN A 377 3.43 -7.94 -8.38
CA ASN A 377 3.58 -7.08 -9.56
C ASN A 377 3.87 -5.64 -9.14
N TRP A 378 4.90 -5.02 -9.72
CA TRP A 378 5.40 -3.71 -9.32
C TRP A 378 5.70 -2.82 -10.54
N ASP A 379 5.66 -1.51 -10.32
CA ASP A 379 6.25 -0.50 -11.21
C ASP A 379 7.28 0.31 -10.41
N GLY A 380 8.42 0.61 -11.04
CA GLY A 380 9.48 1.46 -10.47
C GLY A 380 9.88 2.61 -11.40
N TRP A 381 10.41 3.68 -10.82
CA TRP A 381 10.93 4.86 -11.51
C TRP A 381 12.27 5.28 -10.91
N ARG A 382 13.27 5.55 -11.75
CA ARG A 382 14.54 6.17 -11.37
C ARG A 382 14.72 7.52 -12.08
N GLY A 383 14.87 8.58 -11.31
CA GLY A 383 15.35 9.87 -11.78
C GLY A 383 16.87 9.92 -11.77
N ASP A 384 17.48 10.43 -12.84
CA ASP A 384 18.94 10.46 -13.01
C ASP A 384 19.60 11.76 -12.52
N GLY A 385 18.81 12.79 -12.19
CA GLY A 385 19.28 14.10 -11.74
C GLY A 385 19.73 15.04 -12.86
N ASN A 386 19.70 14.58 -14.11
CA ASN A 386 20.01 15.39 -15.29
C ASN A 386 18.71 15.89 -15.94
N ASN A 387 17.85 14.93 -16.34
CA ASN A 387 16.60 15.22 -17.05
C ASN A 387 15.37 15.02 -16.14
N ALA A 388 15.46 14.12 -15.16
CA ALA A 388 14.45 13.94 -14.12
C ALA A 388 14.94 14.49 -12.77
N PRO A 389 14.00 14.96 -11.90
CA PRO A 389 14.25 15.21 -10.50
C PRO A 389 15.02 14.06 -9.81
N TYR A 390 15.88 14.42 -8.86
CA TYR A 390 16.85 13.49 -8.25
C TYR A 390 16.23 12.67 -7.11
N PHE A 391 15.28 11.80 -7.45
CA PHE A 391 14.65 10.82 -6.55
C PHE A 391 14.35 9.52 -7.29
N HIS A 392 13.96 8.49 -6.54
CA HIS A 392 13.44 7.24 -7.10
C HIS A 392 12.12 6.91 -6.41
N ASN A 393 11.26 6.12 -7.07
CA ASN A 393 10.08 5.57 -6.41
C ASN A 393 9.73 4.16 -6.88
N VAL A 394 8.92 3.47 -6.08
CA VAL A 394 8.37 2.15 -6.41
C VAL A 394 6.99 1.99 -5.79
N ARG A 395 6.10 1.25 -6.47
CA ARG A 395 4.76 0.93 -5.97
C ARG A 395 4.25 -0.41 -6.48
N ALA A 396 3.38 -1.02 -5.68
CA ALA A 396 2.69 -2.24 -6.06
C ALA A 396 1.61 -1.95 -7.12
N ARG A 397 1.41 -2.88 -8.05
CA ARG A 397 0.32 -2.84 -9.04
C ARG A 397 -0.99 -3.31 -8.41
N ILE A 398 -1.52 -2.52 -7.49
CA ILE A 398 -2.80 -2.75 -6.83
C ILE A 398 -3.94 -2.07 -7.61
N THR A 399 -5.07 -2.77 -7.76
CA THR A 399 -6.25 -2.28 -8.48
C THR A 399 -7.48 -2.37 -7.59
N PHE A 400 -8.19 -1.24 -7.42
CA PHE A 400 -9.51 -1.18 -6.80
C PHE A 400 -10.27 0.08 -7.24
N GLY A 401 -11.58 0.07 -7.04
CA GLY A 401 -12.44 1.24 -7.17
C GLY A 401 -12.94 1.68 -5.79
N LEU A 402 -13.40 2.92 -5.68
CA LEU A 402 -13.91 3.47 -4.42
C LEU A 402 -15.42 3.66 -4.55
N ARG A 403 -16.20 2.82 -3.85
CA ARG A 403 -17.66 2.94 -3.84
C ARG A 403 -18.08 4.24 -3.14
N LYS A 404 -19.25 4.79 -3.52
CA LYS A 404 -19.89 5.88 -2.78
C LYS A 404 -20.11 5.48 -1.33
N GLN A 405 -19.80 6.39 -0.41
CA GLN A 405 -19.80 6.11 1.04
C GLN A 405 -18.96 4.88 1.44
N GLY A 406 -18.07 4.44 0.55
CA GLY A 406 -17.37 3.17 0.62
C GLY A 406 -16.09 3.23 1.45
N LEU A 407 -15.70 2.06 1.92
CA LEU A 407 -14.53 1.83 2.75
C LEU A 407 -13.56 0.92 1.99
N VAL A 408 -12.29 1.29 1.96
CA VAL A 408 -11.16 0.45 1.51
C VAL A 408 -10.12 0.39 2.63
N ARG A 409 -9.51 -0.77 2.82
CA ARG A 409 -8.59 -1.10 3.90
C ARG A 409 -7.43 -1.93 3.34
N GLY A 410 -6.19 -1.51 3.62
CA GLY A 410 -4.98 -2.20 3.21
C GLY A 410 -3.86 -2.10 4.25
N LEU A 411 -3.00 -3.13 4.30
CA LEU A 411 -1.78 -3.13 5.10
C LEU A 411 -0.57 -3.21 4.17
N SER A 412 0.46 -2.44 4.50
CA SER A 412 1.79 -2.55 3.89
C SER A 412 2.84 -2.52 5.00
N TYR A 413 4.05 -2.97 4.70
CA TYR A 413 5.15 -3.00 5.66
C TYR A 413 6.37 -2.28 5.10
N LEU A 414 6.97 -1.39 5.90
CA LEU A 414 8.29 -0.83 5.64
C LEU A 414 9.33 -1.50 6.54
N ALA A 415 10.44 -1.94 5.95
CA ALA A 415 11.58 -2.49 6.70
C ALA A 415 12.86 -1.68 6.45
N LEU A 416 13.58 -1.32 7.50
CA LEU A 416 14.83 -0.54 7.41
C LEU A 416 16.06 -1.43 7.56
N GLY A 417 17.06 -1.25 6.70
CA GLY A 417 18.39 -1.87 6.84
C GLY A 417 18.99 -2.34 5.52
N GLY A 418 20.08 -3.12 5.63
CA GLY A 418 20.66 -3.81 4.48
C GLY A 418 19.76 -4.91 3.93
N PHE A 419 20.02 -5.34 2.70
CA PHE A 419 19.17 -6.26 1.96
C PHE A 419 18.87 -7.56 2.72
N SER A 420 19.87 -8.14 3.40
CA SER A 420 19.69 -9.37 4.20
C SER A 420 18.76 -9.18 5.39
N THR A 421 18.84 -8.03 6.07
CA THR A 421 17.92 -7.64 7.16
C THR A 421 16.52 -7.43 6.62
N VAL A 422 16.37 -6.62 5.57
CA VAL A 422 15.07 -6.34 4.92
C VAL A 422 14.39 -7.63 4.48
N ALA A 423 15.12 -8.53 3.82
CA ALA A 423 14.61 -9.82 3.40
C ALA A 423 14.14 -10.67 4.59
N ALA A 424 15.03 -10.93 5.56
CA ALA A 424 14.72 -11.77 6.71
C ALA A 424 13.53 -11.24 7.53
N GLU A 425 13.43 -9.92 7.69
CA GLU A 425 12.37 -9.26 8.46
C GLU A 425 11.03 -9.29 7.73
N LEU A 426 10.96 -8.86 6.45
CA LEU A 426 9.72 -8.86 5.67
C LEU A 426 9.21 -10.29 5.42
N ASP A 427 10.10 -11.23 5.10
CA ASP A 427 9.76 -12.65 4.96
C ASP A 427 9.22 -13.26 6.26
N ALA A 428 9.66 -12.77 7.42
CA ALA A 428 9.22 -13.28 8.72
C ALA A 428 7.96 -12.60 9.25
N VAL A 429 7.59 -11.41 8.74
CA VAL A 429 6.25 -10.83 8.92
C VAL A 429 5.27 -11.59 8.04
N LEU A 430 5.47 -11.57 6.72
CA LEU A 430 4.54 -12.15 5.74
C LEU A 430 4.25 -13.64 5.98
N ARG A 431 5.26 -14.50 6.23
CA ARG A 431 5.04 -15.94 6.52
C ARG A 431 4.36 -16.23 7.86
N LYS A 432 4.32 -15.26 8.77
CA LYS A 432 3.67 -15.38 10.09
C LYS A 432 2.36 -14.61 10.16
N ARG A 433 1.87 -14.10 9.02
CA ARG A 433 0.59 -13.43 8.92
C ARG A 433 -0.48 -14.52 8.91
N PRO A 434 -1.29 -14.69 9.97
CA PRO A 434 -2.36 -15.67 9.93
C PRO A 434 -3.53 -15.12 9.08
N PRO A 435 -4.40 -15.99 8.55
CA PRO A 435 -5.66 -15.59 7.96
C PRO A 435 -6.49 -14.72 8.90
N PHE A 436 -7.35 -13.89 8.33
CA PHE A 436 -8.30 -13.06 9.07
C PHE A 436 -9.68 -13.12 8.42
N GLY A 437 -10.74 -12.87 9.19
CA GLY A 437 -12.09 -13.02 8.67
C GLY A 437 -13.15 -12.93 9.76
N THR A 438 -14.39 -13.22 9.40
CA THR A 438 -15.54 -13.13 10.32
C THR A 438 -16.47 -14.32 10.13
N LEU A 439 -16.93 -14.90 11.24
CA LEU A 439 -18.15 -15.71 11.28
C LEU A 439 -19.37 -14.76 11.27
N ASP A 440 -20.06 -14.66 10.13
CA ASP A 440 -21.21 -13.77 9.95
C ASP A 440 -22.53 -14.42 10.41
N ALA A 441 -22.68 -15.72 10.13
CA ALA A 441 -23.85 -16.52 10.49
C ALA A 441 -23.45 -17.73 11.34
N PRO A 442 -24.09 -18.00 12.49
CA PRO A 442 -25.10 -17.15 13.16
C PRO A 442 -24.51 -15.78 13.53
N ALA A 443 -25.32 -14.72 13.52
CA ALA A 443 -24.86 -13.40 13.95
C ALA A 443 -24.31 -13.44 15.38
N TRP A 444 -23.38 -12.54 15.73
CA TRP A 444 -22.86 -12.46 17.09
C TRP A 444 -23.96 -12.10 18.09
N SER A 445 -24.06 -12.88 19.15
CA SER A 445 -24.95 -12.63 20.29
C SER A 445 -24.35 -13.25 21.55
N ALA A 446 -24.71 -12.74 22.73
CA ALA A 446 -24.28 -13.31 24.00
C ALA A 446 -24.77 -14.76 24.22
N THR A 447 -25.79 -15.20 23.48
CA THR A 447 -26.24 -16.58 23.39
C THR A 447 -26.93 -16.80 22.04
N THR A 448 -26.53 -17.85 21.33
CA THR A 448 -27.11 -18.31 20.07
C THR A 448 -28.00 -19.51 20.36
N GLN A 449 -29.31 -19.35 20.18
CA GLN A 449 -30.26 -20.43 20.45
C GLN A 449 -30.53 -21.31 19.22
N TYR A 450 -30.44 -22.63 19.40
CA TYR A 450 -30.66 -23.63 18.36
C TYR A 450 -31.75 -24.64 18.76
N THR A 451 -32.43 -25.23 17.78
CA THR A 451 -33.35 -26.36 18.01
C THR A 451 -32.57 -27.67 17.86
N ALA A 452 -32.62 -28.55 18.86
CA ALA A 452 -31.92 -29.84 18.80
C ALA A 452 -32.37 -30.66 17.58
N GLY A 453 -31.42 -31.28 16.89
CA GLY A 453 -31.66 -32.04 15.65
C GLY A 453 -31.81 -31.20 14.38
N GLN A 454 -31.99 -29.87 14.47
CA GLN A 454 -31.97 -28.99 13.30
C GLN A 454 -30.52 -28.52 13.01
N PRO A 455 -30.01 -28.68 11.78
CA PRO A 455 -28.64 -28.26 11.45
C PRO A 455 -28.40 -26.77 11.70
N LEU A 456 -27.32 -26.44 12.41
CA LEU A 456 -26.92 -25.05 12.61
C LEU A 456 -26.09 -24.59 11.41
N ALA A 457 -26.65 -23.70 10.59
CA ALA A 457 -25.96 -23.13 9.43
C ALA A 457 -24.86 -22.15 9.87
N LEU A 458 -23.67 -22.32 9.31
CA LEU A 458 -22.50 -21.47 9.53
C LEU A 458 -22.12 -20.80 8.20
N ALA A 459 -21.84 -19.50 8.21
CA ALA A 459 -21.32 -18.79 7.04
C ALA A 459 -20.50 -17.56 7.44
N GLY A 460 -19.61 -17.13 6.55
CA GLY A 460 -18.74 -15.98 6.79
C GLY A 460 -17.78 -15.75 5.64
N TRP A 461 -16.61 -15.19 5.96
CA TRP A 461 -15.53 -14.97 5.00
C TRP A 461 -14.16 -15.11 5.66
N VAL A 462 -13.14 -15.41 4.84
CA VAL A 462 -11.74 -15.54 5.24
C VAL A 462 -10.81 -15.00 4.15
N LEU A 463 -9.86 -14.17 4.54
CA LEU A 463 -8.80 -13.63 3.70
C LEU A 463 -7.43 -14.04 4.25
N ASP A 464 -6.47 -14.19 3.33
CA ASP A 464 -5.06 -14.36 3.62
C ASP A 464 -4.22 -13.77 2.46
N THR A 465 -2.93 -13.61 2.70
CA THR A 465 -1.90 -13.32 1.70
C THR A 465 -1.85 -14.38 0.58
N THR A 466 -2.28 -15.62 0.87
CA THR A 466 -2.33 -16.76 -0.05
C THR A 466 -3.74 -17.32 -0.26
N LYS A 467 -3.89 -18.23 -1.25
CA LYS A 467 -5.14 -18.96 -1.51
C LYS A 467 -5.21 -20.24 -0.69
N ASN A 468 -6.38 -20.90 -0.74
CA ASN A 468 -6.63 -22.24 -0.19
C ASN A 468 -6.67 -22.29 1.36
N ASN A 469 -7.14 -21.20 1.98
CA ASN A 469 -7.55 -21.19 3.39
C ASN A 469 -8.55 -22.32 3.68
N ARG A 470 -8.36 -22.99 4.81
CA ARG A 470 -9.27 -24.00 5.37
C ARG A 470 -9.99 -23.39 6.57
N VAL A 471 -11.25 -23.73 6.77
CA VAL A 471 -12.05 -23.22 7.89
C VAL A 471 -12.68 -24.37 8.65
N PHE A 472 -12.42 -24.45 9.95
CA PHE A 472 -12.89 -25.51 10.83
C PHE A 472 -13.90 -24.97 11.83
N ALA A 473 -14.99 -25.70 12.04
CA ALA A 473 -15.91 -25.50 13.16
C ALA A 473 -15.64 -26.57 14.22
N ALA A 474 -15.42 -26.11 15.45
CA ALA A 474 -15.21 -26.94 16.63
C ALA A 474 -16.28 -26.66 17.69
N ILE A 475 -16.69 -27.70 18.42
CA ILE A 475 -17.55 -27.61 19.60
C ILE A 475 -16.74 -28.05 20.81
N ASP A 476 -16.65 -27.18 21.82
CA ASP A 476 -15.89 -27.38 23.07
C ASP A 476 -14.42 -27.81 22.81
N GLY A 477 -13.83 -27.31 21.71
CA GLY A 477 -12.46 -27.63 21.26
C GLY A 477 -12.35 -28.80 20.28
N THR A 478 -13.36 -29.66 20.18
CA THR A 478 -13.40 -30.80 19.25
C THR A 478 -13.82 -30.35 17.85
N VAL A 479 -13.00 -30.57 16.82
CA VAL A 479 -13.36 -30.25 15.42
C VAL A 479 -14.44 -31.20 14.92
N VAL A 480 -15.61 -30.64 14.59
CA VAL A 480 -16.79 -31.39 14.13
C VAL A 480 -17.04 -31.23 12.63
N LYS A 481 -16.46 -30.22 11.99
CA LYS A 481 -16.69 -29.94 10.57
C LYS A 481 -15.59 -29.08 9.97
N GLU A 482 -15.13 -29.44 8.77
CA GLU A 482 -14.49 -28.51 7.84
C GLU A 482 -15.56 -27.87 6.95
N LEU A 483 -15.54 -26.54 6.84
CA LEU A 483 -16.48 -25.72 6.09
C LEU A 483 -15.97 -25.47 4.67
N THR A 484 -16.89 -25.38 3.71
CA THR A 484 -16.54 -25.18 2.30
C THR A 484 -16.19 -23.71 2.06
N VAL A 485 -14.99 -23.44 1.55
CA VAL A 485 -14.52 -22.09 1.15
C VAL A 485 -14.66 -21.93 -0.37
N GLY A 486 -14.98 -20.72 -0.83
CA GLY A 486 -15.04 -20.37 -2.26
C GLY A 486 -16.28 -19.56 -2.68
N ALA A 487 -17.21 -19.26 -1.75
CA ALA A 487 -18.40 -18.47 -2.05
C ALA A 487 -18.04 -17.00 -2.36
N ALA A 488 -18.79 -16.37 -3.27
CA ALA A 488 -18.50 -15.00 -3.69
C ALA A 488 -18.89 -13.96 -2.62
N ARG A 489 -17.95 -13.07 -2.28
CA ARG A 489 -18.11 -11.93 -1.34
C ARG A 489 -17.53 -10.63 -1.92
N PRO A 490 -18.17 -10.06 -2.96
CA PRO A 490 -17.77 -8.79 -3.57
C PRO A 490 -18.05 -7.56 -2.67
N ASP A 491 -18.75 -7.75 -1.54
CA ASP A 491 -18.83 -6.82 -0.43
C ASP A 491 -17.49 -6.76 0.33
N VAL A 492 -16.97 -7.91 0.76
CA VAL A 492 -15.69 -8.05 1.48
C VAL A 492 -14.52 -7.58 0.63
N CYS A 493 -14.45 -8.02 -0.62
CA CYS A 493 -13.34 -7.68 -1.53
C CYS A 493 -13.38 -6.25 -2.07
N ALA A 494 -14.44 -5.47 -1.79
CA ALA A 494 -14.40 -4.02 -1.97
C ALA A 494 -13.78 -3.31 -0.76
N VAL A 495 -13.95 -3.86 0.44
CA VAL A 495 -13.29 -3.37 1.67
C VAL A 495 -11.82 -3.77 1.70
N TYR A 496 -11.51 -5.00 1.33
CA TYR A 496 -10.16 -5.57 1.33
C TYR A 496 -9.78 -5.99 -0.10
N PRO A 497 -9.43 -5.03 -0.98
CA PRO A 497 -9.11 -5.34 -2.37
C PRO A 497 -7.80 -6.09 -2.51
N ALA A 498 -7.65 -6.74 -3.68
CA ALA A 498 -6.43 -7.41 -4.14
C ALA A 498 -5.88 -8.58 -3.31
N TYR A 499 -6.50 -8.94 -2.17
CA TYR A 499 -6.16 -10.17 -1.45
C TYR A 499 -6.40 -11.43 -2.28
N ALA A 500 -5.62 -12.47 -2.00
CA ALA A 500 -5.68 -13.74 -2.70
C ALA A 500 -7.07 -14.40 -2.56
N GLY A 501 -7.63 -14.81 -3.70
CA GLY A 501 -8.91 -15.52 -3.75
C GLY A 501 -10.14 -14.64 -3.98
N CYS A 502 -10.03 -13.30 -3.88
CA CYS A 502 -11.14 -12.40 -4.19
C CYS A 502 -11.73 -12.62 -5.61
N PRO A 503 -13.07 -12.67 -5.78
CA PRO A 503 -14.13 -12.50 -4.79
C PRO A 503 -14.54 -13.78 -4.03
N SER A 504 -13.98 -14.95 -4.35
CA SER A 504 -14.32 -16.27 -3.80
C SER A 504 -13.76 -16.53 -2.39
N VAL A 505 -14.05 -15.64 -1.45
CA VAL A 505 -13.46 -15.60 -0.09
C VAL A 505 -14.47 -15.93 1.01
N GLY A 506 -15.73 -16.20 0.65
CA GLY A 506 -16.78 -16.65 1.56
C GLY A 506 -16.64 -18.13 1.91
N PHE A 507 -17.03 -18.50 3.13
CA PHE A 507 -17.17 -19.89 3.55
C PHE A 507 -18.61 -20.19 4.00
N SER A 508 -19.03 -21.44 3.89
CA SER A 508 -20.32 -21.91 4.42
C SER A 508 -20.35 -23.40 4.75
N GLY A 509 -21.36 -23.79 5.54
CA GLY A 509 -21.68 -25.18 5.84
C GLY A 509 -22.73 -25.27 6.95
N SER A 510 -22.84 -26.44 7.57
CA SER A 510 -23.64 -26.63 8.77
C SER A 510 -23.04 -27.69 9.68
N ILE A 511 -23.37 -27.61 10.98
CA ILE A 511 -23.02 -28.62 11.97
C ILE A 511 -24.30 -29.30 12.50
N SER A 512 -24.18 -30.57 12.87
CA SER A 512 -25.28 -31.28 13.55
C SER A 512 -25.45 -30.74 14.97
N THR A 513 -26.71 -30.61 15.39
CA THR A 513 -27.07 -30.18 16.75
C THR A 513 -27.69 -31.30 17.58
N ALA A 514 -27.87 -32.49 17.01
CA ALA A 514 -28.58 -33.61 17.65
C ALA A 514 -27.93 -34.05 18.97
N ASN A 515 -26.60 -34.06 19.03
CA ASN A 515 -25.83 -34.61 20.15
C ASN A 515 -25.14 -33.53 21.01
N LEU A 516 -25.61 -32.28 20.95
CA LEU A 516 -25.02 -31.17 21.74
C LEU A 516 -25.45 -31.17 23.22
N GLY A 517 -26.52 -31.90 23.56
CA GLY A 517 -27.08 -31.95 24.92
C GLY A 517 -27.82 -30.69 25.35
N SER A 518 -28.30 -30.68 26.60
CA SER A 518 -29.05 -29.57 27.18
C SER A 518 -28.14 -28.46 27.76
N CYS A 519 -26.89 -28.77 28.08
CA CYS A 519 -25.94 -27.77 28.57
C CYS A 519 -25.47 -26.82 27.46
N PRO A 520 -25.10 -25.56 27.80
CA PRO A 520 -24.46 -24.65 26.86
C PRO A 520 -23.16 -25.23 26.29
N ARG A 521 -22.87 -24.93 25.01
CA ARG A 521 -21.64 -25.36 24.30
C ARG A 521 -20.96 -24.17 23.64
N LEU A 522 -19.64 -24.24 23.45
CA LEU A 522 -18.85 -23.24 22.74
C LEU A 522 -18.59 -23.70 21.31
N LEU A 523 -19.21 -23.04 20.33
CA LEU A 523 -18.76 -23.10 18.95
C LEU A 523 -17.57 -22.17 18.77
N THR A 524 -16.48 -22.67 18.21
CA THR A 524 -15.32 -21.91 17.75
C THR A 524 -15.14 -22.15 16.25
N VAL A 525 -14.95 -21.10 15.47
CA VAL A 525 -14.62 -21.18 14.05
C VAL A 525 -13.21 -20.63 13.82
N THR A 526 -12.34 -21.45 13.27
CA THR A 526 -10.91 -21.17 13.07
C THR A 526 -10.58 -21.24 11.59
N ALA A 527 -9.88 -20.21 11.09
CA ALA A 527 -9.25 -20.23 9.77
C ALA A 527 -7.79 -20.68 9.89
N ARG A 528 -7.32 -21.47 8.92
CA ARG A 528 -5.93 -21.95 8.79
C ARG A 528 -5.44 -21.78 7.35
N ASP A 529 -4.23 -21.26 7.16
CA ASP A 529 -3.59 -21.19 5.83
C ASP A 529 -2.85 -22.50 5.47
N VAL A 530 -2.15 -22.48 4.33
CA VAL A 530 -1.28 -23.60 3.90
C VAL A 530 0.00 -23.72 4.73
N ASP A 531 0.47 -22.61 5.31
CA ASP A 531 1.69 -22.53 6.12
C ASP A 531 1.47 -22.97 7.59
N GLY A 532 0.22 -23.18 8.00
CA GLY A 532 -0.18 -23.66 9.31
C GLY A 532 -0.46 -22.56 10.33
N ASN A 533 -0.50 -21.29 9.92
CA ASN A 533 -0.92 -20.20 10.80
C ASN A 533 -2.45 -20.25 10.99
N GLU A 534 -2.93 -19.90 12.19
CA GLU A 534 -4.35 -19.97 12.55
C GLU A 534 -4.87 -18.71 13.25
N THR A 535 -6.14 -18.38 12.97
CA THR A 535 -6.91 -17.35 13.70
C THR A 535 -8.31 -17.85 14.01
N VAL A 536 -8.77 -17.63 15.24
CA VAL A 536 -10.20 -17.76 15.60
C VAL A 536 -10.97 -16.58 15.02
N ILE A 537 -11.80 -16.84 14.00
CA ILE A 537 -12.60 -15.84 13.28
C ILE A 537 -14.02 -15.68 13.83
N GLY A 538 -14.38 -16.45 14.85
CA GLY A 538 -15.57 -16.21 15.66
C GLY A 538 -15.86 -17.33 16.66
N GLU A 539 -16.41 -16.95 17.81
CA GLU A 539 -16.95 -17.87 18.81
C GLU A 539 -18.48 -17.67 18.95
N ARG A 540 -19.25 -18.70 19.35
CA ARG A 540 -20.68 -18.58 19.71
C ARG A 540 -21.00 -19.47 20.91
N ARG A 541 -21.74 -18.92 21.87
CA ARG A 541 -22.31 -19.67 22.99
C ARG A 541 -23.64 -20.29 22.57
N LEU A 542 -23.63 -21.58 22.25
CA LEU A 542 -24.82 -22.32 21.81
C LEU A 542 -25.64 -22.77 23.02
N VAL A 543 -26.97 -22.60 22.95
CA VAL A 543 -27.92 -23.08 23.96
C VAL A 543 -29.16 -23.65 23.26
N ALA A 544 -29.68 -24.79 23.74
CA ALA A 544 -30.91 -25.37 23.20
C ALA A 544 -32.11 -24.41 23.46
N ARG A 545 -33.09 -24.43 22.56
CA ARG A 545 -34.39 -23.76 22.72
C ARG A 545 -35.33 -24.55 23.61
#